data_AF-A0A931DT52-F1
#
_entry.id   AF-A0A931DT52-F1
#
_cell.length_a   1.000
_cell.length_b   1.000
_cell.length_c   1.000
_cell.angle_alpha   90.00
_cell.angle_beta   90.00
_cell.angle_gamma   90.00
#
_symmetry.space_group_name_H-M   'P 1'
#
loop_
_entity.id
_entity.type
_entity.pdbx_description
1 polymer ?
#
loop_
_entity_poly.entity_id
_entity_poly.type
_entity_poly.pdbx_seq_one_letter_code
_entity_poly.pdbx_strand_id
1 'polypeptide(L)'
;MVSTLAALIGPAAHPGPWQDGGPADAPAWWPVFPITFGLFWLAVAVGAFYLLRRRMTASAAAAAAAADPLSRARSVLAERFARGEIDEDEYLTRLAALSHGG
;
A
#
# COMPACT_ATOMS: atom_id res chain seq x y z
N MET A 1 -55.48 -62.45 -1.09
CA MET A 1 -54.06 -62.44 -1.51
C MET A 1 -53.81 -61.17 -2.32
N VAL A 2 -53.64 -60.04 -1.63
CA VAL A 2 -53.36 -58.74 -2.27
C VAL A 2 -51.92 -58.38 -1.90
N SER A 3 -50.97 -58.73 -2.76
CA SER A 3 -49.58 -58.28 -2.62
C SER A 3 -49.46 -56.96 -3.37
N THR A 4 -49.46 -55.88 -2.59
CA THR A 4 -49.26 -54.49 -3.02
C THR A 4 -47.94 -54.33 -3.78
N LEU A 5 -48.02 -53.87 -5.02
CA LEU A 5 -46.86 -53.40 -5.79
C LEU A 5 -46.37 -52.09 -5.17
N ALA A 6 -45.28 -52.15 -4.40
CA ALA A 6 -44.54 -50.97 -3.99
C ALA A 6 -43.79 -50.44 -5.22
N ALA A 7 -44.40 -49.49 -5.93
CA ALA A 7 -43.73 -48.71 -6.95
C ALA A 7 -42.57 -47.94 -6.29
N LEU A 8 -41.33 -48.33 -6.60
CA LEU A 8 -40.14 -47.56 -6.26
C LEU A 8 -40.17 -46.26 -7.06
N ILE A 9 -40.71 -45.20 -6.45
CA ILE A 9 -40.43 -43.83 -6.88
C ILE A 9 -39.08 -43.49 -6.25
N GLY A 10 -38.00 -43.82 -6.94
CA GLY A 10 -36.70 -43.23 -6.65
C GLY A 10 -36.76 -41.73 -6.92
N PRO A 11 -36.12 -40.86 -6.12
CA PRO A 11 -36.08 -39.45 -6.42
C PRO A 11 -35.44 -39.29 -7.79
N ALA A 12 -36.17 -38.67 -8.73
CA ALA A 12 -35.58 -38.20 -9.97
C ALA A 12 -34.55 -37.13 -9.58
N ALA A 13 -33.31 -37.53 -9.35
CA ALA A 13 -32.20 -36.60 -9.23
C ALA A 13 -32.03 -35.98 -10.61
N HIS A 14 -32.64 -34.82 -10.81
CA HIS A 14 -32.32 -33.97 -11.95
C HIS A 14 -30.88 -33.52 -11.71
N PRO A 15 -29.88 -33.93 -12.52
CA PRO A 15 -28.59 -33.28 -12.44
C PRO A 15 -28.84 -31.79 -12.75
N GLY A 16 -28.67 -30.94 -11.74
CA GLY A 16 -28.78 -29.51 -11.90
C GLY A 16 -27.78 -29.04 -12.96
N PRO A 17 -28.08 -27.94 -13.67
CA PRO A 17 -27.31 -27.47 -14.84
C PRO A 17 -25.83 -27.13 -14.55
N TRP A 18 -25.43 -27.19 -13.28
CA TRP A 18 -24.07 -26.98 -12.80
C TRP A 18 -23.23 -28.28 -12.72
N GLN A 19 -23.82 -29.44 -13.02
CA GLN A 19 -23.13 -30.74 -12.96
C GLN A 19 -22.60 -31.23 -14.31
N ASP A 20 -23.02 -30.60 -15.42
CA ASP A 20 -22.64 -30.99 -16.78
C ASP A 20 -21.46 -30.16 -17.35
N GLY A 21 -20.91 -29.21 -16.58
CA GLY A 21 -19.81 -28.33 -17.00
C GLY A 21 -18.47 -28.78 -16.46
N GLY A 22 -17.88 -29.82 -17.06
CA GLY A 22 -16.49 -30.17 -16.85
C GLY A 22 -15.54 -29.09 -17.38
N PRO A 23 -14.23 -29.13 -17.05
CA PRO A 23 -13.24 -28.20 -17.59
C PRO A 23 -13.19 -28.14 -19.13
N ALA A 24 -13.73 -29.17 -19.80
CA ALA A 24 -13.84 -29.26 -21.26
C ALA A 24 -15.00 -28.41 -21.84
N ASP A 25 -15.99 -28.07 -21.04
CA ASP A 25 -17.19 -27.32 -21.45
C ASP A 25 -17.06 -25.82 -21.15
N ALA A 26 -15.96 -25.43 -20.49
CA ALA A 26 -15.61 -24.05 -20.24
C ALA A 26 -15.28 -23.34 -21.57
N PRO A 27 -15.81 -22.13 -21.82
CA PRO A 27 -15.47 -21.37 -23.01
C PRO A 27 -13.95 -21.18 -23.15
N ALA A 28 -13.41 -21.23 -24.36
CA ALA A 28 -11.96 -21.13 -24.59
C ALA A 28 -11.28 -19.87 -23.99
N TRP A 29 -12.06 -18.84 -23.67
CA TRP A 29 -11.61 -17.59 -23.05
C TRP A 29 -11.62 -17.61 -21.50
N TRP A 30 -12.09 -18.68 -20.86
CA TRP A 30 -12.13 -18.80 -19.40
C TRP A 30 -10.80 -18.45 -18.69
N PRO A 31 -9.61 -18.84 -19.21
CA PRO A 31 -8.33 -18.54 -18.56
C PRO A 31 -7.97 -17.04 -18.57
N VAL A 32 -8.56 -16.26 -19.47
CA VAL A 32 -8.27 -14.82 -19.60
C VAL A 32 -8.67 -14.07 -18.32
N PHE A 33 -9.77 -14.45 -17.68
CA PHE A 33 -10.26 -13.80 -16.48
C PHE A 33 -9.27 -13.88 -15.29
N PRO A 34 -8.85 -15.06 -14.81
CA PRO A 34 -7.90 -15.14 -13.69
C PRO A 34 -6.53 -14.54 -14.03
N ILE A 35 -6.08 -14.63 -15.29
CA ILE A 35 -4.80 -14.03 -15.72
C ILE A 35 -4.87 -12.50 -15.65
N THR A 36 -5.90 -11.89 -16.26
CA THR A 36 -6.06 -10.43 -16.26
C THR A 36 -6.32 -9.89 -14.85
N PHE A 37 -7.11 -10.60 -14.05
CA PHE A 37 -7.34 -10.24 -12.64
C PHE A 37 -6.04 -10.30 -11.81
N GLY A 38 -5.24 -11.35 -12.00
CA GLY A 38 -3.93 -11.47 -11.35
C GLY A 38 -2.97 -10.35 -11.77
N LEU A 39 -2.88 -10.06 -13.08
CA LEU A 39 -2.07 -8.95 -13.61
C LEU A 39 -2.52 -7.59 -13.08
N PHE A 40 -3.82 -7.36 -12.98
CA PHE A 40 -4.38 -6.13 -12.43
C PHE A 40 -3.92 -5.93 -10.98
N TRP A 41 -4.09 -6.95 -10.12
CA TRP A 41 -3.63 -6.86 -8.73
C TRP A 41 -2.12 -6.74 -8.60
N LEU A 42 -1.36 -7.42 -9.46
CA LEU A 42 0.10 -7.26 -9.52
C LEU A 42 0.48 -5.81 -9.83
N ALA A 43 -0.16 -5.19 -10.83
CA ALA A 43 0.07 -3.80 -11.20
C ALA A 43 -0.31 -2.84 -10.06
N VAL A 44 -1.44 -3.08 -9.39
CA VAL A 44 -1.86 -2.30 -8.22
C VAL A 44 -0.84 -2.43 -7.08
N ALA A 45 -0.39 -3.64 -6.75
CA ALA A 45 0.58 -3.88 -5.70
C ALA A 45 1.94 -3.23 -6.01
N VAL A 46 2.44 -3.38 -7.24
CA VAL A 46 3.68 -2.74 -7.70
C VAL A 46 3.55 -1.23 -7.67
N GLY A 47 2.44 -0.68 -8.16
CA GLY A 47 2.17 0.76 -8.15
C GLY A 47 2.11 1.32 -6.72
N ALA A 48 1.37 0.66 -5.83
CA ALA A 48 1.28 1.03 -4.42
C ALA A 48 2.65 0.96 -3.74
N PHE A 49 3.41 -0.12 -3.95
CA PHE A 49 4.75 -0.28 -3.40
C PHE A 49 5.72 0.77 -3.95
N TYR A 50 5.66 1.07 -5.24
CA TYR A 50 6.47 2.12 -5.86
C TYR A 50 6.15 3.50 -5.29
N LEU A 51 4.88 3.85 -5.14
CA LEU A 51 4.45 5.11 -4.54
C LEU A 51 4.87 5.21 -3.07
N LEU A 52 4.72 4.12 -2.31
CA LEU A 52 5.15 4.05 -0.92
C LEU A 52 6.66 4.20 -0.80
N ARG A 53 7.44 3.48 -1.62
CA ARG A 53 8.90 3.60 -1.67
C ARG A 53 9.33 4.99 -2.08
N ARG A 54 8.70 5.59 -3.09
CA ARG A 54 8.98 6.97 -3.53
C ARG A 54 8.71 7.97 -2.42
N ARG A 55 7.60 7.82 -1.69
CA ARG A 55 7.29 8.62 -0.51
C ARG A 55 8.32 8.39 0.59
N MET A 56 8.69 7.15 0.88
CA MET A 56 9.71 6.84 1.88
C MET A 56 11.08 7.36 1.50
N THR A 57 11.50 7.36 0.23
CA THR A 57 12.77 7.95 -0.19
C THR A 57 12.75 9.48 -0.11
N ALA A 58 11.63 10.12 -0.49
CA ALA A 58 11.46 11.57 -0.32
C ALA A 58 11.42 11.95 1.17
N SER A 59 10.70 11.17 1.99
CA SER A 59 10.63 11.32 3.43
C SER A 59 11.92 10.93 4.13
N ALA A 60 12.71 9.99 3.61
CA ALA A 60 14.02 9.62 4.16
C ALA A 60 15.07 10.67 3.80
N ALA A 61 15.00 11.30 2.63
CA ALA A 61 15.82 12.47 2.31
C ALA A 61 15.44 13.66 3.21
N ALA A 62 14.15 13.91 3.41
CA ALA A 62 13.66 14.94 4.33
C ALA A 62 13.96 14.60 5.81
N ALA A 63 13.86 13.34 6.21
CA ALA A 63 14.18 12.87 7.56
C ALA A 63 15.68 12.82 7.80
N ALA A 64 16.52 12.54 6.80
CA ALA A 64 17.97 12.69 6.89
C ALA A 64 18.35 14.18 7.06
N ALA A 65 17.68 15.08 6.32
CA ALA A 65 17.83 16.53 6.51
C ALA A 65 17.27 17.04 7.86
N ALA A 66 16.27 16.37 8.43
CA ALA A 66 15.70 16.67 9.76
C ALA A 66 16.43 15.97 10.92
N ALA A 67 17.17 14.90 10.64
CA ALA A 67 18.02 14.18 11.59
C ALA A 67 19.37 14.87 11.80
N ASP A 68 19.72 15.83 10.94
CA ASP A 68 20.85 16.73 11.18
C ASP A 68 20.54 17.64 12.40
N PRO A 69 21.24 17.48 13.54
CA PRO A 69 21.01 18.27 14.76
C PRO A 69 21.08 19.78 14.50
N LEU A 70 21.84 20.18 13.48
CA LEU A 70 22.03 21.55 13.05
C LEU A 70 20.74 22.14 12.41
N SER A 71 19.96 21.32 11.69
CA SER A 71 18.69 21.71 11.06
C SER A 71 17.56 21.90 12.09
N ARG A 72 17.53 21.05 13.12
CA ARG A 72 16.68 21.23 14.32
C ARG A 72 17.04 22.52 15.08
N ALA A 73 18.33 22.80 15.26
CA ALA A 73 18.76 24.03 15.94
C ALA A 73 18.35 25.29 15.14
N ARG A 74 18.51 25.27 13.80
CA ARG A 74 18.10 26.39 12.93
C ARG A 74 16.60 26.63 12.92
N SER A 75 15.77 25.59 12.89
CA SER A 75 14.31 25.75 12.93
C SER A 75 13.82 26.35 14.25
N VAL A 76 14.40 25.95 15.38
CA VAL A 76 14.08 26.54 16.70
C VAL A 76 14.52 28.01 16.78
N LEU A 77 15.67 28.37 16.21
CA LEU A 77 16.10 29.77 16.14
C LEU A 77 15.23 30.61 15.20
N ALA A 78 14.88 30.10 14.01
CA ALA A 78 14.02 30.81 13.06
C ALA A 78 12.63 31.10 13.64
N GLU A 79 12.08 30.15 14.40
CA GLU A 79 10.79 30.32 15.06
C GLU A 79 10.85 31.32 16.24
N ARG A 80 12.01 31.49 16.88
CA ARG A 80 12.22 32.52 17.93
C ARG A 80 12.56 33.90 17.36
N PHE A 81 13.26 33.96 16.24
CA PHE A 81 13.51 35.19 15.48
C PHE A 81 12.20 35.76 14.91
N ALA A 82 11.35 34.90 14.33
CA ALA A 82 10.02 35.31 13.86
C ALA A 82 9.09 35.78 15.00
N ARG A 83 9.36 35.34 16.23
CA ARG A 83 8.66 35.76 17.47
C ARG A 83 9.28 37.03 18.09
N GLY A 84 10.42 37.50 17.57
CA GLY A 84 11.10 38.72 18.02
C GLY A 84 11.79 38.61 19.39
N GLU A 85 12.07 37.39 19.88
CA GLU A 85 12.65 37.18 21.21
C GLU A 85 14.19 37.21 21.25
N ILE A 86 14.87 37.21 20.09
CA ILE A 86 16.36 37.18 19.98
C ILE A 86 16.81 38.16 18.89
N ASP A 87 17.76 39.03 19.25
CA ASP A 87 18.36 40.07 18.41
C ASP A 87 19.42 39.51 17.44
N GLU A 88 19.59 40.14 16.28
CA GLU A 88 20.39 39.62 15.15
C GLU A 88 21.89 39.48 15.48
N ASP A 89 22.40 40.30 16.40
CA ASP A 89 23.79 40.29 16.83
C ASP A 89 24.19 39.06 17.67
N GLU A 90 23.24 38.49 18.44
CA GLU A 90 23.49 37.27 19.23
C GLU A 90 23.52 36.01 18.34
N TYR A 91 22.72 36.01 17.25
CA TYR A 91 22.71 34.94 16.25
C TYR A 91 24.06 34.81 15.56
N LEU A 92 24.62 35.93 15.10
CA LEU A 92 25.90 35.94 14.37
C LEU A 92 27.08 35.56 15.26
N THR A 93 27.05 35.97 16.53
CA THR A 93 28.11 35.67 17.51
C THR A 93 28.19 34.17 17.82
N ARG A 94 27.05 33.48 17.97
CA ARG A 94 27.02 32.04 18.24
C ARG A 94 27.30 31.19 17.01
N LEU A 95 26.93 31.67 15.82
CA LEU A 95 27.24 31.00 14.55
C LEU A 95 28.75 31.06 14.24
N ALA A 96 29.39 32.21 14.48
CA ALA A 96 30.82 32.38 14.30
C ALA A 96 31.64 31.48 15.24
N ALA A 97 31.24 31.38 16.51
CA ALA A 97 31.89 30.50 17.49
C ALA A 97 31.83 29.01 17.08
N LEU A 98 30.72 28.56 16.49
CA LEU A 98 30.57 27.18 16.02
C LEU A 98 31.39 26.89 14.75
N SER A 99 31.57 27.88 13.87
CA SER A 99 32.36 27.74 12.64
C SER A 99 33.87 27.72 12.85
N HIS A 100 34.35 28.27 13.98
CA HIS A 100 35.79 28.37 14.28
C HIS A 100 36.32 27.20 15.12
N GLY A 101 35.44 26.33 15.61
CA GLY A 101 35.79 25.14 16.40
C GLY A 101 35.78 23.82 15.63
N GLY A 102 35.70 23.87 14.30
CA GLY A 102 35.72 22.71 13.39
C GLY A 102 37.02 22.63 12.59
#